data_AF-A0A2E0Y5D8-F1
#
_entry.id   AF-A0A2E0Y5D8-F1
#
_cell.length_a   1.000
_cell.length_b   1.000
_cell.length_c   1.000
_cell.angle_alpha   90.00
_cell.angle_beta   90.00
_cell.angle_gamma   90.00
#
_symmetry.space_group_name_H-M   'P 1'
#
loop_
_entity.id
_entity.type
_entity.pdbx_description
1 polymer ?
#
loop_
_entity_poly.entity_id
_entity_poly.type
_entity_poly.pdbx_seq_one_letter_code
_entity_poly.pdbx_strand_id
1 'polypeptide(L)' 'MTIALADLPAGTRARFPGIAFSTHIYSEDRDLRAIVANGQRLSEGDRIRGLKILAITEAGVTLAFENYRVEVPIVTDW' A
#
# COMPACT_ATOMS: atom_id res chain seq x y z
N MET A 1 -2.95 9.42 11.71
CA MET A 1 -2.27 10.29 10.74
C MET A 1 -1.41 9.43 9.83
N THR A 2 -1.54 9.65 8.54
CA THR A 2 -0.81 9.00 7.45
C THR A 2 0.09 10.03 6.77
N ILE A 3 1.06 9.55 5.99
CA ILE A 3 1.98 10.38 5.19
C ILE A 3 2.09 9.80 3.79
N ALA A 4 2.11 10.63 2.76
CA ALA A 4 2.33 10.14 1.40
C ALA A 4 3.77 9.60 1.25
N LEU A 5 3.94 8.56 0.43
CA LEU A 5 5.26 8.03 0.10
C LEU A 5 6.24 9.11 -0.41
N ALA A 6 5.71 10.12 -1.12
CA ALA A 6 6.50 11.21 -1.66
C ALA A 6 7.10 12.13 -0.58
N ASP A 7 6.40 12.27 0.54
CA ASP A 7 6.72 13.20 1.64
C ASP A 7 7.56 12.56 2.75
N LEU A 8 7.87 11.26 2.62
CA LEU A 8 8.81 10.60 3.53
C LEU A 8 10.19 11.27 3.47
N PRO A 9 10.90 11.38 4.61
CA PRO A 9 12.29 11.82 4.61
C PRO A 9 13.12 11.01 3.61
N ALA A 10 13.98 11.68 2.81
CA ALA A 10 14.66 11.05 1.68
C ALA A 10 15.38 9.73 2.02
N GLY A 11 16.08 9.68 3.16
CA GLY A 11 16.74 8.45 3.63
C GLY A 11 15.77 7.32 3.96
N THR A 12 14.60 7.64 4.53
CA THR A 12 13.52 6.68 4.80
C THR A 12 12.86 6.24 3.50
N ARG A 13 12.53 7.17 2.60
CA ARG A 13 11.95 6.86 1.28
C ARG A 13 12.85 5.93 0.46
N ALA A 14 14.16 6.14 0.48
CA ALA A 14 15.13 5.29 -0.23
C ALA A 14 15.16 3.83 0.28
N ARG A 15 14.74 3.58 1.52
CA ARG A 15 14.62 2.22 2.10
C ARG A 15 13.24 1.61 1.88
N PHE A 16 12.27 2.38 1.39
CA PHE A 16 10.95 1.86 1.10
C PHE A 16 11.05 0.79 0.00
N PRO A 17 10.61 -0.45 0.24
CA PRO A 17 10.78 -1.51 -0.73
C PRO A 17 9.92 -1.25 -1.97
N GLY A 18 10.48 -1.51 -3.16
CA GLY A 18 9.72 -1.42 -4.40
C GLY A 18 8.55 -2.42 -4.41
N ILE A 19 7.33 -1.92 -4.67
CA ILE A 19 6.13 -2.72 -4.84
C ILE A 19 5.50 -2.34 -6.18
N ALA A 20 5.32 -3.33 -7.05
CA ALA A 20 4.59 -3.19 -8.30
C ALA A 20 3.14 -3.63 -8.09
N PHE A 21 2.22 -2.67 -8.08
CA PHE A 21 0.78 -2.94 -8.03
C PHE A 21 0.28 -3.20 -9.44
N SER A 22 -0.48 -4.28 -9.63
CA SER A 22 -1.11 -4.61 -10.93
C SER A 22 -2.63 -4.59 -10.86
N THR A 23 -3.20 -4.64 -9.66
CA THR A 23 -4.65 -4.64 -9.47
C THR A 23 -5.00 -4.00 -8.14
N HIS A 24 -6.06 -3.21 -8.14
CA HIS A 24 -6.66 -2.62 -6.95
C HIS A 24 -8.17 -2.84 -6.97
N ILE A 25 -8.68 -3.50 -5.95
CA ILE A 25 -10.11 -3.79 -5.78
C ILE A 25 -10.53 -3.14 -4.46
N TYR A 26 -11.38 -2.12 -4.58
CA TYR A 26 -12.02 -1.47 -3.46
C TYR A 26 -13.50 -1.86 -3.37
N SER A 27 -13.99 -1.95 -2.13
CA SER A 27 -15.38 -2.24 -1.78
C SER A 27 -15.67 -1.59 -0.43
N GLU A 28 -16.91 -1.20 -0.15
CA GLU A 28 -17.30 -0.79 1.20
C GLU A 28 -17.12 -1.94 2.20
N ASP A 29 -17.37 -3.18 1.78
CA ASP A 29 -17.07 -4.38 2.54
C ASP A 29 -15.55 -4.64 2.57
N ARG A 30 -14.98 -4.56 3.77
CA ARG A 30 -13.56 -4.71 4.04
C ARG A 30 -13.00 -6.05 3.61
N ASP A 31 -13.78 -7.13 3.71
CA ASP A 31 -13.32 -8.50 3.41
C ASP A 31 -13.23 -8.74 1.89
N LEU A 32 -13.89 -7.90 1.10
CA LEU A 32 -13.86 -7.94 -0.37
C LEU A 32 -12.75 -7.09 -0.97
N ARG A 33 -12.05 -6.28 -0.16
CA ARG A 33 -10.94 -5.46 -0.62
C ARG A 33 -9.70 -6.30 -0.86
N ALA A 34 -9.03 -6.05 -1.98
CA ALA A 34 -7.80 -6.75 -2.31
C ALA A 34 -6.93 -5.92 -3.24
N ILE A 35 -5.63 -6.19 -3.19
CA ILE A 35 -4.68 -5.78 -4.21
C ILE A 35 -4.01 -6.99 -4.81
N VAL A 36 -3.48 -6.82 -6.02
CA VAL A 36 -2.44 -7.71 -6.53
C VAL A 36 -1.16 -6.89 -6.63
N ALA A 37 -0.14 -7.34 -5.91
CA ALA A 37 1.15 -6.66 -5.86
C ALA A 37 2.28 -7.69 -5.95
N ASN A 38 3.27 -7.42 -6.82
CA ASN A 38 4.34 -8.35 -7.16
C ASN A 38 3.82 -9.77 -7.50
N GLY A 39 2.67 -9.87 -8.17
CA GLY A 39 2.03 -11.14 -8.55
C GLY A 39 1.28 -11.87 -7.43
N GLN A 40 1.19 -11.30 -6.22
CA GLN A 40 0.47 -11.89 -5.09
C GLN A 40 -0.81 -11.12 -4.79
N ARG A 41 -1.93 -11.83 -4.67
CA ARG A 41 -3.18 -11.27 -4.14
C ARG A 41 -3.08 -11.12 -2.62
N LEU A 42 -3.39 -9.93 -2.11
CA LEU A 42 -3.26 -9.58 -0.70
C LEU A 42 -4.50 -8.81 -0.22
N SER A 43 -4.86 -9.01 1.04
CA SER A 43 -5.93 -8.32 1.74
C SER A 43 -5.39 -7.50 2.92
N GLU A 44 -6.25 -6.71 3.55
CA GLU A 44 -5.86 -5.94 4.73
C GLU A 44 -5.39 -6.87 5.87
N GLY A 45 -4.24 -6.55 6.46
CA GLY A 45 -3.59 -7.37 7.47
C GLY A 45 -2.42 -8.19 6.94
N ASP A 46 -2.41 -8.50 5.65
CA ASP A 46 -1.33 -9.25 5.00
C ASP A 46 -0.02 -8.46 4.96
N ARG A 47 1.06 -9.17 4.60
CA ARG A 47 2.39 -8.58 4.48
C ARG A 47 3.03 -8.88 3.14
N ILE A 48 3.76 -7.89 2.62
CA ILE A 48 4.57 -8.02 1.41
C ILE A 48 5.86 -7.23 1.57
N ARG A 49 7.00 -7.88 1.28
CA ARG A 49 8.34 -7.29 1.42
C ARG A 49 8.58 -6.59 2.78
N GLY A 50 8.06 -7.20 3.85
CA GLY A 50 8.16 -6.67 5.23
C GLY A 50 7.12 -5.61 5.61
N LEU A 51 6.43 -5.01 4.63
CA LEU A 51 5.35 -4.04 4.86
C LEU A 51 4.06 -4.75 5.24
N LYS A 52 3.31 -4.19 6.20
CA LYS A 52 1.95 -4.65 6.51
C LYS A 52 0.92 -3.80 5.78
N ILE A 53 -0.07 -4.42 5.15
CA ILE A 53 -1.23 -3.73 4.60
C ILE A 53 -2.14 -3.35 5.77
N LEU A 54 -2.28 -2.05 6.01
CA LEU A 54 -3.12 -1.53 7.08
C LEU A 54 -4.54 -1.28 6.59
N ALA A 55 -4.67 -0.70 5.41
CA ALA A 55 -5.95 -0.42 4.79
C ALA A 55 -5.81 -0.42 3.27
N ILE A 56 -6.85 -0.89 2.60
CA ILE A 56 -7.07 -0.70 1.17
C ILE A 56 -8.22 0.31 1.08
N THR A 57 -7.93 1.47 0.50
CA THR A 57 -8.83 2.62 0.42
C THR A 57 -9.18 2.86 -1.04
N GLU A 58 -10.22 3.63 -1.31
CA GLU A 58 -10.58 3.96 -2.70
C GLU A 58 -9.42 4.63 -3.48
N ALA A 59 -8.62 5.44 -2.79
CA ALA A 59 -7.49 6.17 -3.39
C ALA A 59 -6.18 5.35 -3.50
N GLY A 60 -6.07 4.18 -2.86
CA GLY A 60 -4.84 3.40 -2.83
C GLY A 60 -4.66 2.60 -1.54
N VAL A 61 -3.41 2.40 -1.10
CA VAL A 61 -3.09 1.49 0.00
C VAL A 61 -2.32 2.20 1.10
N THR A 62 -2.72 1.96 2.35
CA THR A 62 -1.95 2.37 3.54
C THR A 62 -1.08 1.21 4.02
N LEU A 63 0.21 1.45 4.15
CA LEU A 63 1.22 0.45 4.55
C LEU A 63 1.91 0.86 5.85
N ALA A 64 2.22 -0.12 6.70
CA ALA A 64 3.10 0.08 7.84
C ALA A 64 4.56 -0.04 7.39
N PHE A 65 5.33 1.03 7.54
CA PHE A 65 6.75 1.07 7.21
C PHE A 65 7.52 1.85 8.27
N GLU A 66 8.46 1.19 8.96
CA GLU A 66 9.18 1.77 10.10
C GLU A 66 8.17 2.36 11.12
N ASN A 67 8.29 3.66 11.43
CA ASN A 67 7.38 4.39 12.32
C ASN A 67 6.25 5.12 11.59
N TYR A 68 6.09 4.88 10.28
CA TYR A 68 5.17 5.59 9.41
C TYR A 68 3.99 4.72 8.96
N ARG A 69 2.84 5.36 8.82
CA ARG A 69 1.70 4.84 8.04
C ARG A 69 1.73 5.53 6.70
N VAL A 70 2.26 4.83 5.70
CA VAL A 70 2.54 5.39 4.39
C VAL A 70 1.36 5.15 3.46
N GLU A 71 0.83 6.22 2.87
CA GLU A 71 -0.15 6.14 1.79
C GLU A 71 0.58 6.04 0.45
N VAL A 72 0.23 5.00 -0.30
CA VAL A 72 0.70 4.79 -1.66
C VAL A 72 -0.53 4.88 -2.57
N PRO A 73 -0.66 5.98 -3.34
CA PRO A 73 -1.72 6.09 -4.32
C PRO A 73 -1.47 5.04 -5.42
N ILE A 74 -2.52 4.31 -5.79
CA ILE A 74 -2.47 3.46 -6.97
C ILE A 74 -2.95 4.34 -8.12
N VAL A 75 -2.00 4.93 -8.83
CA VAL A 75 -2.31 5.62 -10.08
C VAL A 75 -2.55 4.53 -11.11
N THR A 76 -3.81 4.29 -11.43
CA THR A 76 -4.18 3.51 -12.62
C THR A 76 -3.85 4.39 -13.81
N ASP A 77 -2.65 4.24 -14.39
CA ASP A 77 -2.47 4.61 -15.80
C ASP A 77 -3.42 3.70 -16.58
N TRP A 78 -4.44 4.30 -17.16
CA TRP A 78 -5.40 3.64 -18.04
C TRP A 78 -4.87 3.61 -19.47
#